data_AF-A0A7V9EAR3-F1
#
_entry.id   AF-A0A7V9EAR3-F1
#
_cell.length_a   1.000
_cell.length_b   1.000
_cell.length_c   1.000
_cell.angle_alpha   90.00
_cell.angle_beta   90.00
_cell.angle_gamma   90.00
#
_symmetry.space_group_name_H-M   'P 1'
#
loop_
_entity.id
_entity.type
_entity.pdbx_description
1 polymer ?
#
loop_
_entity_poly.entity_id
_entity_poly.type
_entity_poly.pdbx_seq_one_letter_code
_entity_poly.pdbx_strand_id
1 'polypeptide(L)'
;MRFLSRRRRHPLAGFVVLLLGLVVAGGLYSTLAPRSAGADTADARQVETGRQLFLVGCAGCHGKNAAGILAAKGGNYGPSLVGVGAAAVDFQVGTGRMPLANSSQQAPRKPPAYTAEETAALSAYVASLAPGPAIPDTEYTDPSDEADVTNGGEFFRTNCTACHNSVGAGGALPGGRYAPPLDDVSGKYIYEAMITGPQQMPVFADSVITPEDKRDIIAYIESVSEEPRYGGLAGGGLGPVSEGLFSWIIGIGGLVVAAIWIGAHGARVKKQT
;
A
#
# COMPACT_ATOMS: atom_id res chain seq x y z
N MET A 1 -43.57 -56.66 -27.14
CA MET A 1 -42.28 -55.96 -27.42
C MET A 1 -42.24 -55.13 -28.72
N ARG A 2 -43.32 -55.00 -29.52
CA ARG A 2 -43.30 -54.25 -30.81
C ARG A 2 -43.56 -52.74 -30.73
N PHE A 3 -44.05 -52.21 -29.60
CA PHE A 3 -44.46 -50.80 -29.48
C PHE A 3 -43.28 -49.82 -29.27
N LEU A 4 -42.25 -50.25 -28.55
CA LEU A 4 -41.03 -49.47 -28.30
C LEU A 4 -40.16 -49.29 -29.56
N SER A 5 -40.16 -50.29 -30.45
CA SER A 5 -39.36 -50.27 -31.70
C SER A 5 -39.89 -49.25 -32.73
N ARG A 6 -41.22 -49.05 -32.79
CA ARG A 6 -41.85 -48.10 -33.72
C ARG A 6 -41.67 -46.64 -33.33
N ARG A 7 -41.46 -46.34 -32.04
CA ARG A 7 -41.22 -44.97 -31.52
C ARG A 7 -39.76 -44.53 -31.56
N ARG A 8 -38.80 -45.46 -31.66
CA ARG A 8 -37.35 -45.15 -31.79
C ARG A 8 -36.97 -44.44 -33.10
N ARG A 9 -37.81 -44.51 -34.14
CA ARG A 9 -37.56 -43.88 -35.45
C ARG A 9 -38.25 -42.53 -35.64
N HIS A 10 -38.89 -41.97 -34.61
CA HIS A 10 -39.54 -40.67 -34.68
C HIS A 10 -38.50 -39.55 -34.48
N PRO A 11 -38.47 -38.49 -35.31
CA PRO A 11 -37.44 -37.43 -35.24
C PRO A 11 -37.38 -36.74 -33.87
N LEU A 12 -38.51 -36.67 -33.15
CA LEU A 12 -38.58 -36.10 -31.79
C LEU A 12 -37.95 -36.97 -30.69
N ALA A 13 -37.66 -38.25 -30.95
CA ALA A 13 -37.07 -39.15 -29.95
C ALA A 13 -35.65 -38.70 -29.55
N GLY A 14 -34.88 -38.13 -30.49
CA GLY A 14 -33.56 -37.57 -30.21
C GLY A 14 -33.64 -36.36 -29.28
N PHE A 15 -34.61 -35.47 -29.51
CA PHE A 15 -34.80 -34.26 -28.70
C PHE A 15 -35.21 -34.59 -27.26
N VAL A 16 -36.08 -35.60 -27.08
CA VAL A 16 -36.50 -36.07 -25.76
C VAL A 16 -35.33 -36.69 -25.00
N VAL A 17 -34.49 -37.49 -25.65
CA VAL A 17 -33.30 -38.08 -25.00
C VAL A 17 -32.28 -36.99 -24.61
N LEU A 18 -32.10 -35.97 -25.45
CA LEU A 18 -31.20 -34.85 -25.16
C LEU A 18 -31.68 -34.01 -23.97
N LEU A 19 -32.98 -33.67 -23.94
CA LEU A 19 -33.58 -32.98 -22.80
C LEU A 19 -33.47 -33.79 -21.51
N LEU A 20 -33.73 -35.10 -21.58
CA LEU A 20 -33.65 -35.97 -20.41
C LEU A 20 -32.21 -36.12 -19.92
N GLY A 21 -31.24 -36.17 -20.84
CA GLY A 21 -29.81 -36.12 -20.54
C GLY A 21 -29.38 -34.81 -19.87
N LEU A 22 -29.85 -33.66 -20.38
CA LEU A 22 -29.58 -32.34 -19.80
C LEU A 22 -30.19 -32.17 -18.41
N VAL A 23 -31.42 -32.66 -18.20
CA VAL A 23 -32.09 -32.63 -16.89
C VAL A 23 -31.37 -33.54 -15.89
N VAL A 24 -30.96 -34.74 -16.30
CA VAL A 24 -30.20 -35.65 -15.42
C VAL A 24 -28.81 -35.10 -15.10
N ALA A 25 -28.10 -34.56 -16.09
CA ALA A 25 -26.79 -33.94 -15.88
C ALA A 25 -26.88 -32.69 -15.00
N GLY A 26 -27.86 -31.81 -15.24
CA GLY A 26 -28.11 -30.64 -14.40
C GLY A 26 -28.58 -31.00 -12.98
N GLY A 27 -29.39 -32.04 -12.85
CA GLY A 27 -29.84 -32.58 -11.56
C GLY A 27 -28.69 -33.15 -10.74
N LEU A 28 -27.85 -34.01 -11.34
CA LEU A 28 -26.65 -34.53 -10.68
C LEU A 28 -25.65 -33.43 -10.33
N TYR A 29 -25.46 -32.46 -11.23
CA TYR A 29 -24.57 -31.33 -10.94
C TYR A 29 -25.08 -30.49 -9.77
N SER A 30 -26.40 -30.25 -9.65
CA SER A 30 -26.96 -29.47 -8.55
C SER A 30 -26.85 -30.13 -7.17
N THR A 31 -26.71 -31.45 -7.11
CA THR A 31 -26.56 -32.21 -5.86
C THR A 31 -25.10 -32.51 -5.52
N LEU A 32 -24.23 -32.65 -6.53
CA LEU A 32 -22.81 -32.98 -6.37
C LEU A 32 -21.90 -31.74 -6.43
N ALA A 33 -22.39 -30.59 -6.91
CA ALA A 33 -21.62 -29.35 -6.88
C ALA A 33 -21.34 -28.95 -5.41
N PRO A 34 -20.08 -28.59 -5.08
CA PRO A 34 -19.74 -28.07 -3.76
C PRO A 34 -20.63 -26.87 -3.43
N ARG A 35 -21.43 -26.96 -2.36
CA ARG A 35 -22.16 -25.81 -1.81
C ARG A 35 -21.24 -25.06 -0.84
N SER A 36 -20.74 -23.90 -1.24
CA SER A 36 -20.07 -22.90 -0.39
C SER A 36 -21.06 -22.16 0.51
N ALA A 37 -21.84 -22.88 1.33
CA ALA A 37 -22.97 -22.27 2.07
C ALA A 37 -22.56 -21.27 3.18
N GLY A 38 -21.28 -21.18 3.55
CA GLY A 38 -20.77 -20.30 4.61
C GLY A 38 -19.96 -19.08 4.14
N ALA A 39 -19.24 -19.20 3.02
CA ALA A 39 -18.34 -18.14 2.55
C ALA A 39 -19.11 -16.98 1.89
N ASP A 40 -20.05 -17.29 0.99
CA ASP A 40 -20.80 -16.28 0.23
C ASP A 40 -21.69 -15.40 1.13
N THR A 41 -22.19 -15.95 2.25
CA THR A 41 -23.05 -15.21 3.19
C THR A 41 -22.25 -14.40 4.22
N ALA A 42 -21.01 -14.80 4.53
CA ALA A 42 -20.09 -14.01 5.35
C ALA A 42 -19.59 -12.79 4.56
N ASP A 43 -19.23 -13.00 3.29
CA ASP A 43 -18.75 -11.95 2.39
C ASP A 43 -19.84 -10.90 2.13
N ALA A 44 -21.09 -11.34 1.86
CA ALA A 44 -22.21 -10.43 1.67
C ALA A 44 -22.53 -9.57 2.90
N ARG A 45 -22.40 -10.12 4.12
CA ARG A 45 -22.61 -9.37 5.37
C ARG A 45 -21.48 -8.37 5.63
N GLN A 46 -20.25 -8.72 5.30
CA GLN A 46 -19.11 -7.82 5.41
C GLN A 46 -19.22 -6.64 4.43
N VAL A 47 -19.61 -6.91 3.18
CA VAL A 47 -19.87 -5.88 2.16
C VAL A 47 -21.00 -4.93 2.62
N GLU A 48 -22.09 -5.46 3.16
CA GLU A 48 -23.18 -4.61 3.67
C GLU A 48 -22.75 -3.77 4.87
N THR A 49 -21.97 -4.34 5.80
CA THR A 49 -21.41 -3.60 6.94
C THR A 49 -20.51 -2.47 6.46
N GLY A 50 -19.61 -2.76 5.51
CA GLY A 50 -18.74 -1.77 4.87
C GLY A 50 -19.52 -0.67 4.17
N ARG A 51 -20.63 -1.02 3.51
CA ARG A 51 -21.52 -0.05 2.87
C ARG A 51 -22.13 0.92 3.89
N GLN A 52 -22.57 0.43 5.05
CA GLN A 52 -23.14 1.29 6.10
C GLN A 52 -22.09 2.25 6.66
N LEU A 53 -20.88 1.76 6.95
CA LEU A 53 -19.76 2.59 7.38
C LEU A 53 -19.43 3.66 6.32
N PHE A 54 -19.38 3.26 5.05
CA PHE A 54 -19.11 4.15 3.92
C PHE A 54 -20.14 5.27 3.80
N LEU A 55 -21.43 4.96 3.97
CA LEU A 55 -22.51 5.95 3.90
C LEU A 55 -22.40 7.03 4.98
N VAL A 56 -21.88 6.68 6.16
CA VAL A 56 -21.72 7.60 7.28
C VAL A 56 -20.41 8.40 7.17
N GLY A 57 -19.30 7.74 6.81
CA GLY A 57 -17.97 8.36 6.89
C GLY A 57 -17.39 8.89 5.58
N CYS A 58 -17.83 8.37 4.43
CA CYS A 58 -17.13 8.58 3.15
C CYS A 58 -18.04 9.17 2.06
N ALA A 59 -19.33 8.83 2.06
CA ALA A 59 -20.27 9.22 1.00
C ALA A 59 -20.47 10.73 0.85
N GLY A 60 -20.20 11.50 1.92
CA GLY A 60 -20.23 12.97 1.87
C GLY A 60 -19.21 13.54 0.87
N CYS A 61 -18.08 12.85 0.65
CA CYS A 61 -17.07 13.26 -0.32
C CYS A 61 -17.06 12.41 -1.60
N HIS A 62 -17.23 11.10 -1.45
CA HIS A 62 -17.10 10.13 -2.55
C HIS A 62 -18.45 9.76 -3.19
N GLY A 63 -19.56 10.36 -2.75
CA GLY A 63 -20.91 10.05 -3.21
C GLY A 63 -21.43 8.72 -2.66
N LYS A 64 -22.75 8.54 -2.61
CA LYS A 64 -23.40 7.37 -2.00
C LYS A 64 -23.06 6.02 -2.65
N ASN A 65 -22.61 6.06 -3.91
CA ASN A 65 -22.22 4.88 -4.69
C ASN A 65 -20.70 4.87 -4.99
N ALA A 66 -19.91 5.63 -4.23
CA ALA A 66 -18.47 5.79 -4.44
C ALA A 66 -18.05 6.31 -5.84
N ALA A 67 -18.99 6.93 -6.57
CA ALA A 67 -18.75 7.48 -7.91
C ALA A 67 -17.94 8.79 -7.92
N GLY A 68 -17.63 9.34 -6.74
CA GLY A 68 -17.03 10.65 -6.59
C GLY A 68 -18.04 11.79 -6.71
N ILE A 69 -17.62 12.99 -6.33
CA ILE A 69 -18.41 14.21 -6.45
C ILE A 69 -17.57 15.27 -7.17
N LEU A 70 -18.04 15.74 -8.32
CA LEU A 70 -17.40 16.82 -9.07
C LEU A 70 -17.60 18.17 -8.34
N ALA A 71 -16.53 18.95 -8.21
CA ALA A 71 -16.59 20.29 -7.64
C ALA A 71 -17.01 21.33 -8.70
N ALA A 72 -17.79 22.33 -8.30
CA ALA A 72 -18.36 23.34 -9.21
C ALA A 72 -17.30 24.19 -9.96
N LYS A 73 -16.07 24.29 -9.43
CA LYS A 73 -14.96 25.04 -10.04
C LYS A 73 -13.97 24.16 -10.81
N GLY A 74 -14.36 22.92 -11.13
CA GLY A 74 -13.48 21.90 -11.69
C GLY A 74 -12.76 21.10 -10.58
N GLY A 75 -12.41 19.85 -10.88
CA GLY A 75 -11.85 18.89 -9.92
C GLY A 75 -12.94 18.06 -9.20
N ASN A 76 -12.52 17.23 -8.25
CA ASN A 76 -13.41 16.38 -7.43
C ASN A 76 -13.31 16.79 -5.96
N TYR A 77 -14.44 16.89 -5.26
CA TYR A 77 -14.47 17.03 -3.81
C TYR A 77 -13.98 15.74 -3.13
N GLY A 78 -14.37 14.58 -3.67
CA GLY A 78 -13.70 13.29 -3.50
C GLY A 78 -13.72 12.54 -4.83
N PRO A 79 -12.60 11.92 -5.25
CA PRO A 79 -12.55 11.15 -6.49
C PRO A 79 -13.46 9.92 -6.43
N SER A 80 -13.72 9.30 -7.57
CA SER A 80 -14.36 7.98 -7.57
C SER A 80 -13.45 6.95 -6.90
N LEU A 81 -14.05 6.05 -6.12
CA LEU A 81 -13.37 4.88 -5.56
C LEU A 81 -13.75 3.60 -6.33
N VAL A 82 -14.52 3.68 -7.40
CA VAL A 82 -14.84 2.51 -8.22
C VAL A 82 -13.57 2.05 -8.93
N GLY A 83 -13.14 0.81 -8.68
CA GLY A 83 -11.98 0.19 -9.32
C GLY A 83 -10.63 0.51 -8.67
N VAL A 84 -10.60 1.25 -7.55
CA VAL A 84 -9.33 1.54 -6.83
C VAL A 84 -8.80 0.30 -6.07
N GLY A 85 -9.65 -0.68 -5.80
CA GLY A 85 -9.30 -1.93 -5.13
C GLY A 85 -9.37 -1.89 -3.60
N ALA A 86 -9.35 -3.08 -2.98
CA ALA A 86 -9.37 -3.28 -1.53
C ALA A 86 -8.07 -2.76 -0.88
N ALA A 87 -6.91 -3.01 -1.50
CA ALA A 87 -5.62 -2.56 -0.99
C ALA A 87 -5.53 -1.03 -0.84
N ALA A 88 -6.13 -0.28 -1.77
CA ALA A 88 -6.10 1.18 -1.68
C ALA A 88 -6.90 1.69 -0.48
N VAL A 89 -8.02 1.03 -0.15
CA VAL A 89 -8.83 1.39 1.02
C VAL A 89 -8.13 0.97 2.30
N ASP A 90 -7.61 -0.25 2.36
CA ASP A 90 -6.88 -0.77 3.52
C ASP A 90 -5.67 0.12 3.83
N PHE A 91 -4.89 0.48 2.82
CA PHE A 91 -3.77 1.41 2.98
C PHE A 91 -4.23 2.78 3.47
N GLN A 92 -5.18 3.44 2.77
CA GLN A 92 -5.54 4.82 3.10
C GLN A 92 -6.24 4.94 4.46
N VAL A 93 -7.12 3.98 4.79
CA VAL A 93 -7.92 3.99 6.02
C VAL A 93 -7.13 3.38 7.18
N GLY A 94 -6.48 2.23 6.96
CA GLY A 94 -5.70 1.52 7.97
C GLY A 94 -4.44 2.26 8.42
N THR A 95 -3.88 3.12 7.57
CA THR A 95 -2.81 4.06 7.97
C THR A 95 -3.34 5.40 8.51
N GLY A 96 -4.66 5.57 8.57
CA GLY A 96 -5.35 6.76 9.07
C GLY A 96 -5.24 8.01 8.19
N ARG A 97 -4.74 7.90 6.95
CA ARG A 97 -4.69 9.04 6.00
C ARG A 97 -6.10 9.49 5.64
N MET A 98 -6.97 8.53 5.35
CA MET A 98 -8.41 8.70 5.20
C MET A 98 -9.15 8.28 6.48
N PRO A 99 -10.24 8.96 6.85
CA PRO A 99 -10.83 10.14 6.21
C PRO A 99 -9.98 11.41 6.34
N LEU A 100 -10.01 12.26 5.32
CA LEU A 100 -9.32 13.55 5.32
C LEU A 100 -10.10 14.59 6.13
N ALA A 101 -9.41 15.36 6.97
CA ALA A 101 -10.00 16.50 7.68
C ALA A 101 -10.11 17.74 6.79
N ASN A 102 -9.21 17.88 5.80
CA ASN A 102 -9.20 18.94 4.81
C ASN A 102 -8.45 18.51 3.54
N SER A 103 -8.66 19.23 2.44
CA SER A 103 -7.94 19.05 1.18
C SER A 103 -6.61 19.82 1.21
N SER A 104 -5.58 19.24 1.83
CA SER A 104 -4.21 19.76 1.77
C SER A 104 -3.44 19.16 0.58
N GLN A 105 -2.18 19.58 0.39
CA GLN A 105 -1.36 19.14 -0.75
C GLN A 105 -1.04 17.63 -0.74
N GLN A 106 -1.11 17.00 0.43
CA GLN A 106 -0.82 15.58 0.66
C GLN A 106 -1.52 15.13 1.94
N ALA A 107 -2.03 13.88 1.96
CA ALA A 107 -2.66 13.30 3.14
C ALA A 107 -1.58 12.75 4.10
N PRO A 108 -1.37 13.34 5.30
CA PRO A 108 -0.42 12.82 6.27
C PRO A 108 -0.99 11.58 6.98
N ARG A 109 -0.10 10.73 7.52
CA ARG A 109 -0.47 9.65 8.45
C ARG A 109 -1.06 10.25 9.72
N LYS A 110 -2.14 9.66 10.23
CA LYS A 110 -2.80 10.04 11.49
C LYS A 110 -3.21 8.77 12.23
N PRO A 111 -3.62 8.84 13.52
CA PRO A 111 -4.27 7.72 14.16
C PRO A 111 -5.48 7.24 13.33
N PRO A 112 -5.60 5.94 13.04
CA PRO A 112 -6.73 5.40 12.29
C PRO A 112 -8.06 5.71 13.00
N ALA A 113 -9.05 6.15 12.21
CA ALA A 113 -10.38 6.45 12.71
C ALA A 113 -11.30 5.21 12.81
N TYR A 114 -10.89 4.12 12.16
CA TYR A 114 -11.62 2.86 12.07
C TYR A 114 -10.76 1.73 12.63
N THR A 115 -11.40 0.68 13.14
CA THR A 115 -10.70 -0.54 13.54
C THR A 115 -10.22 -1.34 12.31
N ALA A 116 -9.42 -2.37 12.54
CA ALA A 116 -8.99 -3.27 11.47
C ALA A 116 -10.17 -3.97 10.80
N GLU A 117 -11.18 -4.39 11.58
CA GLU A 117 -12.38 -5.05 11.09
C GLU A 117 -13.27 -4.10 10.28
N GLU A 118 -13.43 -2.87 10.75
CA GLU A 118 -14.18 -1.83 10.02
C GLU A 118 -13.47 -1.44 8.72
N THR A 119 -12.14 -1.37 8.74
CA THR A 119 -11.31 -1.12 7.56
C THR A 119 -11.48 -2.26 6.55
N ALA A 120 -11.39 -3.52 6.99
CA ALA A 120 -11.61 -4.68 6.13
C ALA A 120 -13.03 -4.71 5.54
N ALA A 121 -14.04 -4.28 6.29
CA ALA A 121 -15.41 -4.15 5.78
C ALA A 121 -15.52 -3.05 4.71
N LEU A 122 -14.94 -1.88 4.95
CA LEU A 122 -14.87 -0.78 3.96
C LEU A 122 -14.16 -1.22 2.68
N SER A 123 -13.03 -1.92 2.81
CA SER A 123 -12.25 -2.46 1.69
C SER A 123 -13.06 -3.48 0.88
N ALA A 124 -13.77 -4.39 1.54
CA ALA A 124 -14.64 -5.36 0.89
C ALA A 124 -15.80 -4.69 0.11
N TYR A 125 -16.42 -3.66 0.70
CA TYR A 125 -17.47 -2.91 0.01
C TYR A 125 -16.95 -2.26 -1.28
N VAL A 126 -15.81 -1.55 -1.22
CA VAL A 126 -15.24 -0.89 -2.42
C VAL A 126 -14.82 -1.92 -3.47
N ALA A 127 -14.23 -3.05 -3.07
CA ALA A 127 -13.88 -4.13 -3.99
C ALA A 127 -15.10 -4.77 -4.67
N SER A 128 -16.27 -4.77 -4.03
CA SER A 128 -17.51 -5.25 -4.66
C SER A 128 -18.03 -4.37 -5.80
N LEU A 129 -17.58 -3.10 -5.89
CA LEU A 129 -18.08 -2.15 -6.88
C LEU A 129 -17.43 -2.34 -8.25
N ALA A 130 -16.15 -2.71 -8.28
CA ALA A 130 -15.41 -3.06 -9.49
C ALA A 130 -14.07 -3.75 -9.13
N PRO A 131 -13.50 -4.54 -10.05
CA PRO A 131 -12.17 -5.13 -9.86
C PRO A 131 -11.08 -4.08 -9.63
N GLY A 132 -10.12 -4.41 -8.79
CA GLY A 132 -8.94 -3.61 -8.50
C GLY A 132 -7.94 -4.40 -7.64
N PRO A 133 -6.81 -3.79 -7.24
CA PRO A 133 -5.81 -4.44 -6.40
C PRO A 133 -6.42 -5.00 -5.10
N ALA A 134 -6.19 -6.28 -4.84
CA ALA A 134 -6.60 -6.94 -3.61
C ALA A 134 -5.60 -6.66 -2.48
N ILE A 135 -6.05 -6.81 -1.23
CA ILE A 135 -5.14 -6.80 -0.07
C ILE A 135 -4.16 -7.98 -0.27
N PRO A 136 -2.84 -7.75 -0.17
CA PRO A 136 -1.85 -8.78 -0.43
C PRO A 136 -1.87 -9.89 0.62
N ASP A 137 -1.58 -11.11 0.19
CA ASP A 137 -1.43 -12.26 1.07
C ASP A 137 -0.20 -12.10 1.97
N THR A 138 -0.27 -12.67 3.18
CA THR A 138 0.77 -12.50 4.19
C THR A 138 2.14 -12.99 3.73
N GLU A 139 2.17 -14.02 2.88
CA GLU A 139 3.41 -14.60 2.32
C GLU A 139 4.28 -13.60 1.53
N TYR A 140 3.68 -12.54 0.97
CA TYR A 140 4.40 -11.50 0.23
C TYR A 140 4.66 -10.23 1.05
N THR A 141 4.14 -10.19 2.28
CA THR A 141 4.22 -8.99 3.14
C THR A 141 5.05 -9.21 4.39
N ASP A 142 5.26 -10.46 4.77
CA ASP A 142 6.14 -10.86 5.85
C ASP A 142 7.48 -11.31 5.23
N PRO A 143 8.58 -10.60 5.50
CA PRO A 143 9.89 -11.01 5.02
C PRO A 143 10.35 -12.23 5.82
N SER A 144 9.89 -13.40 5.38
CA SER A 144 10.38 -14.70 5.86
C SER A 144 11.84 -14.94 5.42
N ASP A 145 12.43 -16.04 5.89
CA ASP A 145 13.77 -16.49 5.45
C ASP A 145 13.91 -16.69 3.91
N GLU A 146 12.80 -16.63 3.16
CA GLU A 146 12.78 -16.76 1.71
C GLU A 146 13.05 -15.44 0.97
N ALA A 147 13.10 -14.30 1.66
CA ALA A 147 13.32 -13.00 1.02
C ALA A 147 14.80 -12.77 0.65
N ASP A 148 15.04 -12.33 -0.58
CA ASP A 148 16.38 -11.93 -1.05
C ASP A 148 16.59 -10.43 -0.86
N VAL A 149 17.20 -10.07 0.28
CA VAL A 149 17.54 -8.68 0.62
C VAL A 149 18.44 -8.02 -0.45
N THR A 150 19.27 -8.78 -1.15
CA THR A 150 20.14 -8.24 -2.21
C THR A 150 19.32 -7.83 -3.42
N ASN A 151 18.42 -8.71 -3.87
CA ASN A 151 17.47 -8.42 -4.95
C ASN A 151 16.57 -7.22 -4.58
N GLY A 152 16.01 -7.22 -3.37
CA GLY A 152 15.20 -6.13 -2.84
C GLY A 152 15.93 -4.79 -2.83
N GLY A 153 17.21 -4.81 -2.44
CA GLY A 153 18.08 -3.64 -2.47
C GLY A 153 18.32 -3.09 -3.87
N GLU A 154 18.47 -3.96 -4.88
CA GLU A 154 18.60 -3.54 -6.28
C GLU A 154 17.32 -2.85 -6.78
N PHE A 155 16.16 -3.46 -6.55
CA PHE A 155 14.87 -2.87 -6.91
C PHE A 155 14.62 -1.55 -6.20
N PHE A 156 14.89 -1.48 -4.90
CA PHE A 156 14.68 -0.25 -4.13
C PHE A 156 15.58 0.87 -4.61
N ARG A 157 16.88 0.59 -4.85
CA ARG A 157 17.85 1.58 -5.34
C ARG A 157 17.49 2.12 -6.71
N THR A 158 16.99 1.28 -7.60
CA THR A 158 16.63 1.65 -8.97
C THR A 158 15.29 2.37 -9.07
N ASN A 159 14.31 2.07 -8.20
CA ASN A 159 12.94 2.55 -8.35
C ASN A 159 12.46 3.53 -7.25
N CYS A 160 13.00 3.44 -6.03
CA CYS A 160 12.42 4.09 -4.85
C CYS A 160 13.29 5.21 -4.27
N THR A 161 14.62 5.09 -4.35
CA THR A 161 15.55 6.01 -3.66
C THR A 161 15.50 7.45 -4.12
N ALA A 162 15.07 7.69 -5.36
CA ALA A 162 14.86 9.03 -5.89
C ALA A 162 13.87 9.85 -5.04
N CYS A 163 12.93 9.17 -4.36
CA CYS A 163 11.94 9.78 -3.49
C CYS A 163 12.22 9.49 -2.01
N HIS A 164 12.49 8.23 -1.67
CA HIS A 164 12.53 7.76 -0.27
C HIS A 164 13.92 7.77 0.37
N ASN A 165 14.96 8.25 -0.30
CA ASN A 165 16.37 8.13 0.13
C ASN A 165 16.86 6.67 0.12
N SER A 166 18.18 6.45 0.09
CA SER A 166 18.82 5.13 0.13
C SER A 166 18.47 4.30 1.36
N VAL A 167 18.19 4.95 2.50
CA VAL A 167 17.84 4.27 3.76
C VAL A 167 16.36 4.39 4.11
N GLY A 168 15.51 4.78 3.16
CA GLY A 168 14.08 4.95 3.44
C GLY A 168 13.74 6.16 4.33
N ALA A 169 14.65 7.12 4.52
CA ALA A 169 14.43 8.30 5.36
C ALA A 169 13.40 9.32 4.80
N GLY A 170 12.93 9.12 3.57
CA GLY A 170 12.02 10.04 2.90
C GLY A 170 12.74 11.20 2.18
N GLY A 171 11.95 12.12 1.63
CA GLY A 171 12.47 13.21 0.81
C GLY A 171 11.42 14.26 0.46
N ALA A 172 11.86 15.48 0.12
CA ALA A 172 10.96 16.55 -0.29
C ALA A 172 10.54 16.40 -1.76
N LEU A 173 9.27 16.65 -2.07
CA LEU A 173 8.72 16.68 -3.43
C LEU A 173 8.21 18.09 -3.79
N PRO A 174 8.09 18.40 -5.09
CA PRO A 174 7.52 19.66 -5.56
C PRO A 174 6.10 19.90 -5.00
N GLY A 175 5.73 21.17 -4.86
CA GLY A 175 4.39 21.56 -4.42
C GLY A 175 4.10 21.35 -2.93
N GLY A 176 5.14 21.25 -2.10
CA GLY A 176 5.00 21.08 -0.64
C GLY A 176 4.61 19.66 -0.22
N ARG A 177 4.84 18.68 -1.10
CA ARG A 177 4.65 17.25 -0.81
C ARG A 177 5.97 16.65 -0.35
N TYR A 178 5.94 15.42 0.16
CA TYR A 178 7.09 14.68 0.63
C TYR A 178 6.85 13.17 0.50
N ALA A 179 7.94 12.43 0.33
CA ALA A 179 7.99 10.99 0.47
C ALA A 179 8.13 10.74 1.98
N PRO A 180 7.18 10.02 2.60
CA PRO A 180 7.30 9.70 4.00
C PRO A 180 8.51 8.77 4.23
N PRO A 181 9.07 8.78 5.45
CA PRO A 181 10.03 7.76 5.81
C PRO A 181 9.32 6.38 5.85
N LEU A 182 10.10 5.33 5.65
CA LEU A 182 9.63 3.94 5.53
C LEU A 182 9.95 3.10 6.78
N ASP A 183 10.50 3.73 7.82
CA ASP A 183 10.67 3.10 9.13
C ASP A 183 9.32 2.95 9.85
N ASP A 184 9.19 1.90 10.66
CA ASP A 184 7.96 1.62 11.44
C ASP A 184 6.68 1.56 10.57
N VAL A 185 6.81 0.98 9.37
CA VAL A 185 5.69 0.67 8.46
C VAL A 185 5.65 -0.84 8.26
N SER A 186 4.48 -1.45 8.46
CA SER A 186 4.33 -2.88 8.21
C SER A 186 4.51 -3.23 6.73
N GLY A 187 5.08 -4.40 6.45
CA GLY A 187 5.28 -4.89 5.08
C GLY A 187 3.98 -4.91 4.26
N LYS A 188 2.82 -5.20 4.90
CA LYS A 188 1.51 -5.08 4.26
C LYS A 188 1.28 -3.70 3.66
N TYR A 189 1.48 -2.63 4.44
CA TYR A 189 1.26 -1.27 3.95
C TYR A 189 2.33 -0.81 2.97
N ILE A 190 3.55 -1.34 3.05
CA ILE A 190 4.59 -1.10 2.03
C ILE A 190 4.16 -1.74 0.69
N TYR A 191 3.69 -2.98 0.71
CA TYR A 191 3.16 -3.66 -0.48
C TYR A 191 1.99 -2.90 -1.08
N GLU A 192 1.01 -2.54 -0.25
CA GLU A 192 -0.18 -1.81 -0.71
C GLU A 192 0.19 -0.44 -1.27
N ALA A 193 1.16 0.27 -0.70
CA ALA A 193 1.67 1.51 -1.27
C ALA A 193 2.26 1.28 -2.67
N MET A 194 3.04 0.21 -2.86
CA MET A 194 3.60 -0.13 -4.17
C MET A 194 2.51 -0.42 -5.21
N ILE A 195 1.54 -1.27 -4.88
CA ILE A 195 0.51 -1.69 -5.86
C ILE A 195 -0.56 -0.62 -6.13
N THR A 196 -0.78 0.32 -5.21
CA THR A 196 -1.83 1.34 -5.34
C THR A 196 -1.31 2.71 -5.77
N GLY A 197 -0.01 2.99 -5.61
CA GLY A 197 0.61 4.27 -5.96
C GLY A 197 -0.04 5.46 -5.25
N PRO A 198 0.01 5.55 -3.91
CA PRO A 198 -0.68 6.58 -3.18
C PRO A 198 -0.10 7.97 -3.47
N GLN A 199 -0.99 8.92 -3.75
CA GLN A 199 -0.69 10.34 -3.93
C GLN A 199 0.21 10.67 -5.13
N GLN A 200 1.53 10.73 -4.94
CA GLN A 200 2.51 11.00 -6.01
C GLN A 200 3.44 9.82 -6.25
N MET A 201 3.29 8.75 -5.47
CA MET A 201 4.02 7.52 -5.69
C MET A 201 3.50 6.84 -6.97
N PRO A 202 4.39 6.44 -7.90
CA PRO A 202 3.98 5.66 -9.07
C PRO A 202 3.33 4.32 -8.66
N VAL A 203 2.50 3.78 -9.55
CA VAL A 203 1.90 2.45 -9.37
C VAL A 203 2.90 1.39 -9.84
N PHE A 204 3.28 0.49 -8.95
CA PHE A 204 4.08 -0.71 -9.23
C PHE A 204 3.16 -1.93 -9.20
N ALA A 205 2.47 -2.19 -10.31
CA ALA A 205 1.61 -3.36 -10.46
C ALA A 205 2.42 -4.67 -10.40
N ASP A 206 1.75 -5.78 -10.09
CA ASP A 206 2.39 -7.11 -10.00
C ASP A 206 2.98 -7.60 -11.33
N SER A 207 2.60 -6.97 -12.45
CA SER A 207 3.20 -7.20 -13.76
C SER A 207 4.51 -6.45 -14.00
N VAL A 208 4.86 -5.50 -13.12
CA VAL A 208 6.08 -4.67 -13.20
C VAL A 208 7.09 -5.09 -12.14
N ILE A 209 6.63 -5.27 -10.90
CA ILE A 209 7.41 -5.81 -9.79
C ILE A 209 6.57 -6.94 -9.22
N THR A 210 7.08 -8.18 -9.26
CA THR A 210 6.28 -9.34 -8.86
C THR A 210 6.00 -9.32 -7.36
N PRO A 211 5.01 -10.09 -6.87
CA PRO A 211 4.78 -10.20 -5.43
C PRO A 211 6.02 -10.63 -4.63
N GLU A 212 6.85 -11.51 -5.20
CA GLU A 212 8.11 -11.96 -4.61
C GLU A 212 9.15 -10.82 -4.58
N ASP A 213 9.33 -10.09 -5.68
CA ASP A 213 10.24 -8.94 -5.71
C ASP A 213 9.80 -7.84 -4.74
N LYS A 214 8.48 -7.67 -4.53
CA LYS A 214 7.93 -6.75 -3.53
C LYS A 214 8.26 -7.19 -2.10
N ARG A 215 8.17 -8.49 -1.81
CA ARG A 215 8.59 -9.07 -0.53
C ARG A 215 10.08 -8.82 -0.29
N ASP A 216 10.91 -8.99 -1.32
CA ASP A 216 12.34 -8.72 -1.24
C ASP A 216 12.62 -7.23 -0.95
N ILE A 217 11.90 -6.31 -1.60
CA ILE A 217 11.98 -4.87 -1.30
C ILE A 217 11.60 -4.58 0.16
N ILE A 218 10.55 -5.23 0.68
CA ILE A 218 10.13 -5.10 2.08
C ILE A 218 11.24 -5.57 3.02
N ALA A 219 11.83 -6.75 2.75
CA ALA A 219 12.95 -7.28 3.51
C ALA A 219 14.17 -6.34 3.50
N TYR A 220 14.44 -5.70 2.35
CA TYR A 220 15.48 -4.69 2.25
C TYR A 220 15.20 -3.47 3.12
N ILE A 221 13.98 -2.91 3.06
CA ILE A 221 13.59 -1.76 3.87
C ILE A 221 13.70 -2.07 5.36
N GLU A 222 13.25 -3.25 5.78
CA GLU A 222 13.31 -3.70 7.17
C GLU A 222 14.76 -3.88 7.63
N SER A 223 15.61 -4.57 6.85
CA SER A 223 17.02 -4.76 7.18
C SER A 223 17.77 -3.44 7.36
N VAL A 224 17.55 -2.46 6.48
CA VAL A 224 18.20 -1.15 6.56
C VAL A 224 17.64 -0.30 7.72
N SER A 225 16.39 -0.51 8.11
CA SER A 225 15.78 0.19 9.24
C SER A 225 16.27 -0.35 10.59
N GLU A 226 16.53 -1.66 10.66
CA GLU A 226 17.01 -2.34 11.87
C GLU A 226 18.55 -2.28 12.03
N GLU A 227 19.28 -2.05 10.95
CA GLU A 227 20.75 -1.99 10.97
C GLU A 227 21.27 -0.95 12.00
N PRO A 228 22.12 -1.38 12.96
CA PRO A 228 22.74 -0.46 13.88
C PRO A 228 23.56 0.59 13.14
N ARG A 229 23.48 1.84 13.59
CA ARG A 229 24.27 2.94 13.01
C ARG A 229 25.74 2.82 13.41
N TYR A 230 26.51 2.10 12.61
CA TYR A 230 27.96 1.97 12.78
C TYR A 230 28.66 3.30 12.44
N GLY A 231 29.49 3.83 13.35
CA GLY A 231 30.35 4.99 13.07
C GLY A 231 29.95 6.34 13.70
N GLY A 232 28.92 6.39 14.55
CA GLY A 232 28.61 7.58 15.36
C GLY A 232 27.21 8.17 15.10
N LEU A 233 27.07 9.50 15.27
CA LEU A 233 25.79 10.19 15.09
C LEU A 233 25.42 10.29 13.60
N ALA A 234 24.62 9.35 13.08
CA ALA A 234 24.30 9.24 11.66
C ALA A 234 23.39 10.35 11.07
N GLY A 235 23.15 11.45 11.79
CA GLY A 235 22.43 12.63 11.25
C GLY A 235 21.03 12.36 10.66
N GLY A 236 20.39 11.23 10.99
CA GLY A 236 19.11 10.82 10.42
C GLY A 236 19.19 10.12 9.05
N GLY A 237 20.38 9.69 8.60
CA GLY A 237 20.55 8.99 7.31
C GLY A 237 20.46 9.90 6.07
N LEU A 238 20.45 11.22 6.27
CA LEU A 238 20.35 12.23 5.21
C LEU A 238 21.68 12.52 4.50
N GLY A 239 22.77 11.90 4.97
CA GLY A 239 24.09 11.93 4.35
C GLY A 239 24.80 13.29 4.44
N PRO A 240 25.40 13.78 3.34
CA PRO A 240 26.44 14.82 3.38
C PRO A 240 25.92 16.19 3.86
N VAL A 241 24.61 16.45 3.78
CA VAL A 241 24.04 17.73 4.23
C VAL A 241 24.08 17.83 5.75
N SER A 242 23.55 16.82 6.45
CA SER A 242 23.59 16.76 7.91
C SER A 242 25.02 16.66 8.42
N GLU A 243 25.84 15.81 7.80
CA GLU A 243 27.25 15.64 8.17
C GLU A 243 28.07 16.92 7.95
N GLY A 244 27.81 17.65 6.85
CA GLY A 244 28.44 18.93 6.55
C GLY A 244 28.09 19.99 7.60
N LEU A 245 26.83 20.06 8.02
CA LEU A 245 26.39 20.99 9.06
C LEU A 245 27.09 20.71 10.40
N PHE A 246 27.15 19.44 10.81
CA PHE A 246 27.87 19.04 12.04
C PHE A 246 29.37 19.31 11.92
N SER A 247 29.97 19.00 10.78
CA SER A 247 31.39 19.27 10.52
C SER A 247 31.71 20.76 10.59
N TRP A 248 30.80 21.61 10.10
CA TRP A 248 30.98 23.06 10.12
C TRP A 248 30.81 23.64 11.53
N ILE A 249 29.73 23.27 12.23
CA ILE A 249 29.44 23.82 13.57
C ILE A 249 30.41 23.26 14.62
N ILE A 250 30.58 21.94 14.68
CA ILE A 250 31.38 21.28 15.73
C ILE A 250 32.85 21.24 15.32
N GLY A 251 33.14 20.79 14.11
CA GLY A 251 34.51 20.67 13.62
C GLY A 251 35.17 22.03 13.44
N ILE A 252 34.73 22.80 12.45
CA ILE A 252 35.33 24.10 12.14
C ILE A 252 35.08 25.10 13.28
N GLY A 253 33.85 25.18 13.81
CA GLY A 253 33.55 26.05 14.95
C GLY A 253 34.40 25.73 16.19
N GLY A 254 34.62 24.45 16.50
CA GLY A 254 35.51 24.01 17.57
C GLY A 254 36.97 24.42 17.35
N LEU A 255 37.48 24.26 16.12
CA LEU A 255 38.84 24.69 15.76
C LEU A 255 39.02 26.21 15.88
N VAL A 256 38.01 26.99 15.47
CA VAL A 256 38.03 28.46 15.62
C VAL A 256 38.07 28.86 17.09
N VAL A 257 37.26 28.24 17.95
CA VAL A 257 37.26 28.50 19.40
C VAL A 257 38.62 28.16 20.01
N ALA A 258 39.19 27.01 19.65
CA ALA A 258 40.52 26.61 20.11
C ALA A 258 41.61 27.60 19.66
N ALA A 259 41.57 28.05 18.39
CA ALA A 259 42.51 29.03 17.87
C ALA A 259 42.41 30.38 18.60
N ILE A 260 41.19 30.86 18.87
CA ILE A 260 40.96 32.08 19.66
C ILE A 260 41.50 31.91 21.08
N TRP A 261 41.25 30.77 21.72
CA TRP A 261 41.73 30.49 23.06
C TRP A 261 43.25 30.47 23.14
N ILE A 262 43.92 29.78 22.20
CA ILE A 262 45.38 29.75 22.08
C ILE A 262 45.93 31.15 21.82
N GLY A 263 45.34 31.91 20.90
CA GLY A 263 45.76 33.28 20.59
C GLY A 263 45.62 34.24 21.78
N ALA A 264 44.56 34.08 22.59
CA ALA A 264 44.33 34.90 23.78
C ALA A 264 45.27 34.56 24.95
N HIS A 265 45.72 33.31 25.07
CA HIS A 265 46.57 32.82 26.17
C HIS A 265 48.02 32.55 25.76
N GLY A 266 48.41 32.84 24.53
CA GLY A 266 49.78 32.71 24.04
C GLY A 266 50.72 33.73 24.70
N ALA A 267 51.90 33.27 25.14
CA ALA A 267 52.89 34.11 25.82
C ALA A 267 53.34 35.29 24.93
N ARG A 268 53.02 36.52 25.35
CA ARG A 268 53.48 37.73 24.65
C ARG A 268 54.99 37.86 24.80
N VAL A 269 55.73 37.78 23.70
CA VAL A 269 57.16 38.10 23.67
C VAL A 269 57.32 39.59 23.95
N LYS A 270 57.84 39.96 25.13
CA LYS A 270 58.29 41.33 25.40
C LYS A 270 59.51 41.58 24.51
N LYS A 271 59.36 42.46 23.51
CA LYS A 271 60.47 42.94 22.71
C LYS A 271 61.41 43.72 23.64
N GLN A 272 62.63 43.22 23.86
CA GLN A 272 63.67 44.01 24.53
C GLN A 272 64.07 45.13 23.56
N THR A 273 63.65 46.35 23.88
CA THR A 273 64.17 47.59 23.30
C THR A 273 65.41 48.02 24.06
#